data_AF-A0A7S4KJG5-F1
#
_entry.id   AF-A0A7S4KJG5-F1
#
_cell.length_a   1.000
_cell.length_b   1.000
_cell.length_c   1.000
_cell.angle_alpha   90.00
_cell.angle_beta   90.00
_cell.angle_gamma   90.00
#
_symmetry.space_group_name_H-M   'P 1'
#
loop_
_entity.id
_entity.type
_entity.pdbx_description
1 polymer ?
#
loop_
_entity_poly.entity_id
_entity_poly.type
_entity_poly.pdbx_seq_one_letter_code
_entity_poly.pdbx_strand_id
1 'polypeptide(L)'
;GSHPSPPSGYGTLSLSTFLANLEHPPPPSQSFTSLSPLSYSHPSSFSSSPLSLSPMLSLTNISPSYLSSFPPTLLQTTTSELLLSDSLLFEQKLREAGRGKEVHVDVYRDLFHAWQIFGDFLEDANHALKRVADFCLHYSE
;
A
#
# COMPACT_ATOMS: atom_id res chain seq x y z
N GLY A 1 37.15 28.83 -13.84
CA GLY A 1 36.80 27.42 -14.01
C GLY A 1 35.36 27.25 -13.61
N SER A 2 34.49 27.06 -14.59
CA SER A 2 33.04 26.99 -14.50
C SER A 2 32.59 25.64 -13.91
N HIS A 3 31.87 25.69 -12.79
CA HIS A 3 31.08 24.56 -12.28
C HIS A 3 29.71 24.56 -12.97
N PRO A 4 29.20 23.41 -13.46
CA PRO A 4 27.85 23.33 -14.01
C PRO A 4 26.80 23.36 -12.90
N SER A 5 25.79 24.21 -13.07
CA SER A 5 24.57 24.24 -12.27
C SER A 5 23.71 22.99 -12.51
N PRO A 6 22.97 22.47 -11.52
CA PRO A 6 22.04 21.37 -11.71
C PRO A 6 20.82 21.82 -12.55
N PRO A 7 20.21 20.92 -13.34
CA PRO A 7 19.07 21.26 -14.17
C PRO A 7 17.85 21.61 -13.32
N SER A 8 17.36 22.84 -13.51
CA SER A 8 16.08 23.35 -13.03
C SER A 8 14.95 22.64 -13.78
N GLY A 9 14.38 21.61 -13.16
CA GLY A 9 13.35 20.78 -13.79
C GLY A 9 12.63 19.81 -12.86
N TYR A 10 12.48 20.14 -11.58
CA TYR A 10 11.50 19.47 -10.74
C TYR A 10 10.40 20.48 -10.45
N GLY A 11 9.26 20.31 -11.13
CA GLY A 11 8.06 21.06 -10.82
C GLY A 11 7.68 20.77 -9.37
N THR A 12 7.87 21.74 -8.50
CA THR A 12 7.29 21.74 -7.16
C THR A 12 5.77 21.76 -7.32
N LEU A 13 5.12 20.60 -7.22
CA LEU A 13 3.69 20.58 -6.98
C LEU A 13 3.49 21.11 -5.56
N SER A 14 3.05 22.35 -5.46
CA SER A 14 2.77 23.00 -4.17
C SER A 14 1.69 22.22 -3.43
N LEU A 15 1.80 22.13 -2.10
CA LEU A 15 0.78 21.54 -1.22
C LEU A 15 -0.61 22.12 -1.51
N SER A 16 -0.68 23.41 -1.86
CA SER A 16 -1.91 24.08 -2.27
C SER A 16 -2.51 23.53 -3.57
N THR A 17 -1.68 23.09 -4.52
CA THR A 17 -2.13 22.48 -5.78
C THR A 17 -2.67 21.06 -5.57
N PHE A 18 -2.06 20.29 -4.66
CA PHE A 18 -2.55 18.96 -4.33
C PHE A 18 -3.86 19.03 -3.53
N LEU A 19 -3.94 19.90 -2.52
CA LEU A 19 -5.17 20.11 -1.74
C LEU A 19 -6.30 20.67 -2.60
N ALA A 20 -6.03 21.63 -3.50
CA ALA A 20 -7.03 22.13 -4.44
C ALA A 20 -7.61 21.03 -5.34
N ASN A 21 -6.81 20.05 -5.74
CA ASN A 21 -7.28 18.91 -6.55
C ASN A 21 -8.13 17.91 -5.75
N LEU A 22 -8.00 17.86 -4.43
CA LEU A 22 -8.86 17.03 -3.56
C LEU A 22 -10.21 17.70 -3.27
N GLU A 23 -10.28 19.03 -3.35
CA GLU A 23 -11.49 19.82 -3.08
C GLU A 23 -12.44 19.93 -4.29
N HIS A 24 -11.97 19.61 -5.50
CA HIS A 24 -12.78 19.72 -6.71
C HIS A 24 -13.70 18.50 -6.91
N PRO A 25 -15.02 18.69 -7.09
CA PRO A 25 -15.92 17.59 -7.42
C PRO A 25 -15.55 16.98 -8.78
N PRO A 26 -15.73 15.65 -8.97
CA PRO A 26 -15.46 15.02 -10.27
C PRO A 26 -16.31 15.68 -11.36
N PRO A 27 -15.79 15.79 -12.60
CA PRO A 27 -16.54 16.38 -13.70
C PRO A 27 -17.86 15.63 -13.92
N PRO A 28 -18.95 16.33 -14.30
CA PRO A 28 -20.25 15.72 -14.45
C PRO A 28 -20.22 14.59 -15.49
N SER A 29 -20.86 13.48 -15.12
CA SER A 29 -20.96 12.24 -15.89
C SER A 29 -21.39 12.54 -17.33
N GLN A 30 -20.50 12.26 -18.29
CA GLN A 30 -20.88 12.27 -19.70
C GLN A 30 -21.89 11.15 -19.93
N SER A 31 -23.05 11.53 -20.46
CA SER A 31 -24.16 10.66 -20.82
C SER A 31 -23.70 9.52 -21.74
N PHE A 32 -23.82 8.29 -21.27
CA PHE A 32 -23.61 7.10 -22.11
C PHE A 32 -24.80 6.96 -23.07
N THR A 33 -24.54 7.19 -24.36
CA THR A 33 -25.48 6.90 -25.44
C THR A 33 -25.77 5.40 -25.47
N SER A 34 -27.06 5.06 -25.46
CA SER A 34 -27.61 3.70 -25.58
C SER A 34 -27.02 2.93 -26.76
N LEU A 35 -26.29 1.85 -26.49
CA LEU A 35 -25.92 0.84 -27.48
C LEU A 35 -26.90 -0.34 -27.38
N SER A 36 -27.55 -0.65 -28.50
CA SER A 36 -28.53 -1.73 -28.66
C SER A 36 -27.98 -3.10 -28.23
N PRO A 37 -28.82 -4.03 -27.72
CA PRO A 37 -28.35 -5.33 -27.26
C PRO A 37 -27.94 -6.20 -28.46
N LEU A 38 -26.65 -6.51 -28.55
CA LEU A 38 -26.16 -7.58 -29.43
C LEU A 38 -26.44 -8.92 -28.76
N SER A 39 -27.22 -9.76 -29.43
CA SER A 39 -27.55 -11.11 -28.99
C SER A 39 -26.29 -11.99 -28.96
N TYR A 40 -25.92 -12.48 -27.77
CA TYR A 40 -24.71 -13.28 -27.57
C TYR A 40 -25.06 -14.77 -27.53
N SER A 41 -24.80 -15.47 -28.62
CA SER A 41 -24.86 -16.92 -28.72
C SER A 41 -23.71 -17.54 -27.91
N HIS A 42 -24.01 -18.38 -26.93
CA HIS A 42 -23.00 -19.07 -26.10
C HIS A 42 -22.25 -20.15 -26.91
N PRO A 43 -20.90 -20.09 -27.04
CA PRO A 43 -20.13 -21.27 -27.35
C PRO A 43 -19.85 -22.04 -26.05
N SER A 44 -20.55 -23.16 -25.87
CA SER A 44 -20.33 -24.13 -24.80
C SER A 44 -19.05 -24.92 -25.05
N SER A 45 -17.90 -24.31 -24.81
CA SER A 45 -16.61 -24.99 -24.58
C SER A 45 -15.56 -23.96 -24.16
N PHE A 46 -15.55 -23.59 -22.89
CA PHE A 46 -14.34 -23.06 -22.25
C PHE A 46 -13.79 -24.17 -21.36
N SER A 47 -12.63 -24.69 -21.77
CA SER A 47 -11.83 -25.63 -21.00
C SER A 47 -11.54 -25.03 -19.63
N SER A 48 -12.01 -25.71 -18.58
CA SER A 48 -11.81 -25.39 -17.17
C SER A 48 -10.35 -25.60 -16.78
N SER A 49 -9.44 -24.82 -17.34
CA SER A 49 -8.19 -24.54 -16.66
C SER A 49 -8.47 -23.34 -15.76
N PRO A 50 -8.60 -23.52 -14.42
CA PRO A 50 -8.53 -22.38 -13.54
C PRO A 50 -7.10 -21.88 -13.63
N LEU A 51 -6.85 -20.95 -14.54
CA LEU A 51 -5.85 -19.93 -14.28
C LEU A 51 -6.36 -19.25 -13.01
N SER A 52 -5.92 -19.80 -11.88
CA SER A 52 -6.13 -19.28 -10.55
C SER A 52 -5.53 -17.88 -10.57
N LEU A 53 -6.36 -16.92 -10.97
CA LEU A 53 -6.27 -15.54 -10.55
C LEU A 53 -6.50 -15.58 -9.04
N SER A 54 -5.53 -16.13 -8.32
CA SER A 54 -5.37 -15.88 -6.91
C SER A 54 -5.33 -14.36 -6.83
N PRO A 55 -6.32 -13.72 -6.17
CA PRO A 55 -6.24 -12.29 -5.97
C PRO A 55 -4.88 -12.04 -5.33
N MET A 56 -4.13 -11.15 -5.98
CA MET A 56 -2.74 -10.80 -5.76
C MET A 56 -2.34 -10.95 -4.27
N LEU A 57 -1.73 -12.10 -3.91
CA LEU A 57 -1.33 -12.48 -2.55
C LEU A 57 -2.46 -12.46 -1.50
N SER A 58 -3.37 -13.44 -1.56
CA SER A 58 -4.26 -13.70 -0.43
C SER A 58 -3.45 -14.10 0.81
N LEU A 59 -3.38 -13.22 1.81
CA LEU A 59 -2.74 -13.48 3.11
C LEU A 59 -3.27 -14.75 3.79
N THR A 60 -4.45 -15.24 3.38
CA THR A 60 -5.02 -16.50 3.85
C THR A 60 -4.20 -17.73 3.48
N ASN A 61 -3.37 -17.70 2.43
CA ASN A 61 -2.70 -18.88 1.88
C ASN A 61 -1.17 -18.93 2.08
N ILE A 62 -0.65 -18.31 3.15
CA ILE A 62 0.77 -18.41 3.52
C ILE A 62 0.96 -19.62 4.44
N SER A 63 1.96 -20.46 4.15
CA SER A 63 2.23 -21.65 4.99
C SER A 63 2.74 -21.25 6.39
N PRO A 64 2.32 -21.95 7.46
CA PRO A 64 2.80 -21.67 8.81
C PRO A 64 4.32 -21.80 8.97
N SER A 65 4.93 -22.75 8.25
CA SER A 65 6.39 -22.95 8.25
C SER A 65 7.15 -21.78 7.62
N TYR A 66 6.56 -21.10 6.64
CA TYR A 66 7.16 -19.91 6.06
C TYR A 66 7.04 -18.73 7.05
N LEU A 67 5.87 -18.57 7.67
CA LEU A 67 5.64 -17.52 8.68
C LEU A 67 6.55 -17.66 9.90
N SER A 68 6.82 -18.88 10.37
CA SER A 68 7.73 -19.10 11.50
C SER A 68 9.20 -18.78 11.19
N SER A 69 9.57 -18.70 9.91
CA SER A 69 10.91 -18.30 9.43
C SER A 69 11.08 -16.81 9.13
N PHE A 70 10.03 -15.98 9.31
CA PHE A 70 10.15 -14.54 9.08
C PHE A 70 11.21 -13.90 9.97
N PRO A 71 11.92 -12.85 9.52
CA PRO A 71 12.75 -12.04 10.41
C PRO A 71 11.87 -11.25 11.40
N PRO A 72 12.49 -10.58 12.39
CA PRO A 72 11.83 -9.49 13.08
C PRO A 72 11.14 -8.56 12.10
N THR A 73 9.86 -8.29 12.32
CA THR A 73 8.99 -7.61 11.37
C THR A 73 8.35 -6.39 12.03
N LEU A 74 8.52 -5.24 11.38
CA LEU A 74 7.77 -4.01 11.67
C LEU A 74 6.73 -3.78 10.56
N LEU A 75 5.47 -3.66 10.95
CA LEU A 75 4.37 -3.26 10.06
C LEU A 75 3.93 -1.85 10.42
N GLN A 76 3.88 -0.96 9.43
CA GLN A 76 3.32 0.39 9.57
C GLN A 76 2.09 0.50 8.67
N THR A 77 0.98 0.90 9.27
CA THR A 77 -0.33 1.01 8.61
C THR A 77 -1.08 2.24 9.14
N THR A 78 -2.21 2.59 8.53
CA THR A 78 -3.03 3.75 8.92
C THR A 78 -4.51 3.40 9.03
N THR A 79 -5.25 4.13 9.88
CA THR A 79 -6.71 3.94 10.03
C THR A 79 -7.50 4.23 8.76
N SER A 80 -6.92 5.01 7.83
CA SER A 80 -7.59 5.51 6.62
C SER A 80 -7.09 4.84 5.34
N GLU A 81 -6.60 3.60 5.42
CA GLU A 81 -6.25 2.79 4.24
C GLU A 81 -7.05 1.50 4.12
N LEU A 82 -7.21 1.03 2.88
CA LEU A 82 -7.91 -0.22 2.58
C LEU A 82 -7.18 -1.45 3.13
N LEU A 83 -5.84 -1.39 3.25
CA LEU A 83 -4.98 -2.51 3.65
C LEU A 83 -4.76 -2.64 5.17
N LEU A 84 -5.50 -1.88 5.98
CA LEU A 84 -5.41 -1.99 7.44
C LEU A 84 -5.76 -3.40 7.92
N SER A 85 -6.88 -3.95 7.43
CA SER A 85 -7.31 -5.30 7.81
C SER A 85 -6.30 -6.37 7.40
N ASP A 86 -5.67 -6.22 6.24
CA ASP A 86 -4.64 -7.12 5.74
C ASP A 86 -3.40 -7.07 6.63
N SER A 87 -2.96 -5.87 7.02
CA SER A 87 -1.82 -5.68 7.91
C SER A 87 -2.02 -6.34 9.27
N LEU A 88 -3.21 -6.16 9.87
CA LEU A 88 -3.56 -6.77 11.17
C LEU A 88 -3.71 -8.30 11.06
N LEU A 89 -4.29 -8.80 9.97
CA LEU A 89 -4.37 -10.24 9.73
C LEU A 89 -2.97 -10.86 9.58
N PHE A 90 -2.06 -10.16 8.89
CA PHE A 90 -0.69 -10.63 8.72
C PHE A 90 0.07 -10.66 10.05
N GLU A 91 -0.06 -9.61 10.87
CA GLU A 91 0.47 -9.61 12.23
C GLU A 91 -0.01 -10.83 13.02
N GLN A 92 -1.34 -11.03 13.07
CA GLN A 92 -1.93 -12.14 13.82
C GLN A 92 -1.33 -13.48 13.40
N LYS A 93 -1.20 -13.70 12.09
CA LYS A 93 -0.62 -14.93 11.54
C LYS A 93 0.85 -15.12 11.92
N LEU A 94 1.65 -14.06 11.91
CA LEU A 94 3.04 -14.13 12.37
C LEU A 94 3.12 -14.46 13.86
N ARG A 95 2.24 -13.86 14.69
CA ARG A 95 2.16 -14.17 16.13
C ARG A 95 1.79 -15.63 16.38
N GLU A 96 0.78 -16.14 15.68
CA GLU A 96 0.34 -17.53 15.75
C GLU A 96 1.43 -18.51 15.29
N ALA A 97 2.26 -18.11 14.32
CA ALA A 97 3.41 -18.89 13.85
C ALA A 97 4.63 -18.84 14.79
N GLY A 98 4.50 -18.26 15.98
CA GLY A 98 5.56 -18.20 16.99
C GLY A 98 6.51 -17.00 16.89
N ARG A 99 6.25 -16.03 16.01
CA ARG A 99 7.08 -14.81 15.88
C ARG A 99 6.72 -13.69 16.84
N GLY A 100 5.77 -13.89 17.76
CA GLY A 100 5.09 -12.79 18.44
C GLY A 100 5.97 -11.80 19.24
N LYS A 101 7.18 -12.17 19.68
CA LYS A 101 8.10 -11.24 20.38
C LYS A 101 8.81 -10.25 19.45
N GLU A 102 8.83 -10.53 18.16
CA GLU A 102 9.62 -9.79 17.17
C GLU A 102 8.73 -9.15 16.09
N VAL A 103 7.42 -9.19 16.28
CA VAL A 103 6.42 -8.57 15.40
C VAL A 103 5.85 -7.34 16.08
N HIS A 104 6.03 -6.19 15.43
CA HIS A 104 5.59 -4.88 15.89
C HIS A 104 4.65 -4.27 14.86
N VAL A 105 3.56 -3.66 15.32
CA VAL A 105 2.60 -2.98 14.44
C VAL A 105 2.37 -1.57 14.96
N ASP A 106 2.64 -0.59 14.11
CA ASP A 106 2.38 0.81 14.38
C ASP A 106 1.22 1.28 13.47
N VAL A 107 0.08 1.61 14.09
CA VAL A 107 -1.12 2.11 13.40
C VAL A 107 -1.21 3.62 13.57
N TYR A 108 -1.04 4.35 12.48
CA TYR A 108 -1.15 5.81 12.44
C TYR A 108 -2.60 6.21 12.18
N ARG A 109 -3.02 7.39 12.64
CA ARG A 109 -4.39 7.87 12.44
C ARG A 109 -4.46 8.82 11.26
N ASP A 110 -5.50 8.64 10.44
CA ASP A 110 -5.92 9.59 9.41
C ASP A 110 -4.87 9.93 8.35
N LEU A 111 -3.90 9.02 8.13
CA LEU A 111 -2.92 9.13 7.06
C LEU A 111 -3.39 8.36 5.82
N PHE A 112 -2.97 8.81 4.64
CA PHE A 112 -3.21 8.12 3.38
C PHE A 112 -2.18 6.99 3.16
N HIS A 113 -2.43 6.13 2.19
CA HIS A 113 -1.56 5.00 1.88
C HIS A 113 -0.13 5.44 1.53
N ALA A 114 0.87 4.76 2.08
CA ALA A 114 2.29 5.04 1.86
C ALA A 114 2.72 6.49 2.20
N TRP A 115 2.16 7.07 3.27
CA TRP A 115 2.47 8.44 3.73
C TRP A 115 3.97 8.68 3.99
N GLN A 116 4.75 7.63 4.27
CA GLN A 116 6.18 7.70 4.54
C GLN A 116 6.98 8.40 3.42
N ILE A 117 6.49 8.37 2.17
CA ILE A 117 7.17 9.05 1.04
C ILE A 117 7.20 10.57 1.19
N PHE A 118 6.42 11.13 2.11
CA PHE A 118 6.34 12.57 2.41
C PHE A 118 7.16 12.96 3.64
N GLY A 119 8.24 12.24 3.96
CA GLY A 119 9.06 12.44 5.17
C GLY A 119 9.64 13.85 5.38
N ASP A 120 9.78 14.64 4.32
CA ASP A 120 10.25 16.03 4.39
C ASP A 120 9.12 17.05 4.63
N PHE A 121 7.87 16.64 4.46
CA PHE A 121 6.70 17.54 4.45
C PHE A 121 5.65 17.19 5.51
N LEU A 122 5.60 15.93 5.94
CA LEU A 122 4.67 15.43 6.94
C LEU A 122 5.45 14.91 8.15
N GLU A 123 5.20 15.50 9.32
CA GLU A 123 5.89 15.14 10.56
C GLU A 123 5.68 13.66 10.91
N ASP A 124 4.45 13.14 10.76
CA ASP A 124 4.16 11.72 10.98
C ASP A 124 4.90 10.79 10.02
N ALA A 125 5.14 11.23 8.78
CA ALA A 125 5.98 10.48 7.83
C ALA A 125 7.44 10.45 8.29
N ASN A 126 7.95 11.59 8.76
CA ASN A 126 9.30 11.67 9.32
C ASN A 126 9.47 10.76 10.55
N HIS A 127 8.50 10.77 11.45
CA HIS A 127 8.47 9.89 12.62
C HIS A 127 8.38 8.42 12.24
N ALA A 128 7.56 8.07 11.25
CA ALA A 128 7.47 6.70 10.74
C ALA A 128 8.81 6.21 10.17
N LEU A 129 9.53 7.05 9.42
CA LEU A 129 10.85 6.71 8.89
C LEU A 129 11.92 6.56 9.99
N LYS A 130 11.94 7.44 10.99
CA LYS A 130 12.83 7.31 12.16
C LYS A 130 12.57 6.00 12.90
N ARG A 131 11.30 5.65 13.10
CA ARG A 131 10.87 4.40 13.73
C ARG A 131 11.36 3.16 12.97
N VAL A 132 11.35 3.20 11.63
CA VAL A 132 11.94 2.15 10.79
C VAL A 132 13.46 2.07 10.99
N ALA A 133 14.16 3.20 10.99
CA ALA A 133 15.60 3.22 11.24
C ALA A 133 15.96 2.62 12.61
N ASP A 134 15.26 3.03 13.67
CA ASP A 134 15.45 2.51 15.03
C ASP A 134 15.21 0.99 15.09
N PHE A 135 14.17 0.51 14.40
CA PHE A 135 13.88 -0.93 14.31
C PHE A 135 15.01 -1.69 13.62
N CYS A 136 15.49 -1.19 12.48
CA CYS A 136 16.59 -1.83 11.75
C CYS A 136 17.87 -1.86 12.57
N LEU A 137 18.21 -0.75 13.25
CA LEU A 137 19.39 -0.68 14.12
C LEU A 137 19.30 -1.69 15.26
N HIS A 138 18.15 -1.77 15.93
CA HIS A 138 17.92 -2.69 17.06
C HIS A 138 18.12 -4.18 16.69
N TYR A 139 17.81 -4.57 15.46
CA TYR A 139 17.93 -5.96 14.99
C TYR A 139 19.15 -6.20 14.07
N SER A 140 20.03 -5.21 13.94
CA SER A 140 21.28 -5.33 13.15
C SER A 140 22.51 -5.71 13.98
N GLU A 141 22.39 -5.71 15.31
CA GLU A 141 23.42 -6.17 16.26
C GLU A 141 23.29 -7.68 16.53
#